data_AF-A0A5S4YPV8-F1
#
_entry.id   AF-A0A5S4YPV8-F1
#
_cell.length_a   1.000
_cell.length_b   1.000
_cell.length_c   1.000
_cell.angle_alpha   90.00
_cell.angle_beta   90.00
_cell.angle_gamma   90.00
#
_symmetry.space_group_name_H-M   'P 1'
#
loop_
_entity.id
_entity.type
_entity.pdbx_description
1 polymer ?
#
loop_
_entity_poly.entity_id
_entity_poly.type
_entity_poly.pdbx_seq_one_letter_code
_entity_poly.pdbx_strand_id
1 'polypeptide(L)'
;MREHVSCFYSPITLDYTNEDRINLALIGPRGGGAYYTMSYLQARNLRDNLDQVLLKFADARARVPVYVVVQNAGYQGEKDVFEAKTHSEAIAWMNKSYSSTEIDELHVAIARDIAGERSYDL
;
A
#
# COMPACT_ATOMS: atom_id res chain seq x y z
N MET A 1 -12.08 2.85 11.17
CA MET A 1 -13.04 1.81 10.75
C MET A 1 -12.86 1.64 9.24
N ARG A 2 -12.39 0.48 8.77
CA ARG A 2 -12.13 0.26 7.33
C ARG A 2 -13.48 0.09 6.62
N GLU A 3 -13.75 0.93 5.64
CA GLU A 3 -14.93 0.83 4.78
C GLU A 3 -14.79 -0.43 3.92
N HIS A 4 -15.63 -1.43 4.17
CA HIS A 4 -15.72 -2.61 3.32
C HIS A 4 -16.72 -2.33 2.22
N VAL A 5 -16.23 -2.05 1.00
CA VAL A 5 -17.06 -2.08 -0.20
C VAL A 5 -17.16 -3.53 -0.65
N SER A 6 -18.28 -4.17 -0.33
CA SER A 6 -18.58 -5.52 -0.80
C SER A 6 -19.41 -5.42 -2.08
N CYS A 7 -18.82 -5.81 -3.22
CA CYS A 7 -19.56 -6.02 -4.46
C CYS A 7 -19.98 -7.47 -4.56
N PHE A 8 -21.27 -7.72 -4.73
CA PHE A 8 -21.81 -9.04 -5.01
C PHE A 8 -22.31 -9.07 -6.45
N TYR A 9 -21.80 -10.02 -7.24
CA TYR A 9 -22.43 -10.40 -8.50
C TYR A 9 -23.49 -11.45 -8.18
N SER A 10 -24.76 -11.13 -8.40
CA SER A 10 -25.85 -12.10 -8.26
C SER A 10 -26.29 -12.54 -9.65
N PRO A 11 -26.05 -13.81 -10.04
CA PRO A 11 -26.55 -14.34 -11.30
C PRO A 11 -28.01 -14.76 -11.09
N ILE A 12 -28.93 -13.83 -10.83
CA ILE A 12 -30.35 -14.20 -10.71
C ILE A 12 -30.99 -14.44 -12.08
N THR A 13 -30.40 -13.95 -13.17
CA THR A 13 -30.84 -14.26 -14.53
C THR A 13 -29.65 -14.26 -15.49
N LEU A 14 -29.19 -15.45 -15.88
CA LEU A 14 -28.36 -15.63 -17.07
C LEU A 14 -29.30 -15.61 -18.29
N ASP A 15 -29.68 -14.41 -18.74
CA ASP A 15 -30.23 -14.25 -20.08
C ASP A 15 -29.06 -14.09 -21.05
N TYR A 16 -28.71 -15.19 -21.74
CA TYR A 16 -27.65 -15.28 -22.75
C TYR A 16 -27.97 -14.44 -24.00
N THR A 17 -28.10 -13.13 -23.84
CA THR A 17 -28.37 -12.18 -24.92
C THR A 17 -27.38 -11.02 -24.86
N ASN A 18 -27.18 -10.31 -25.98
CA ASN A 18 -26.33 -9.12 -26.07
C ASN A 18 -26.78 -7.94 -25.16
N GLU A 19 -27.80 -8.14 -24.34
CA GLU A 19 -28.32 -7.19 -23.37
C GLU A 19 -27.83 -7.47 -21.94
N ASP A 20 -26.82 -8.34 -21.74
CA ASP A 20 -26.25 -8.67 -20.44
C ASP A 20 -26.07 -7.43 -19.54
N ARG A 21 -26.88 -7.38 -18.47
CA ARG A 21 -26.88 -6.31 -17.48
C ARG A 21 -26.27 -6.80 -16.19
N ILE A 22 -25.34 -6.01 -15.65
CA ILE A 22 -24.75 -6.24 -14.35
C ILE A 22 -25.47 -5.33 -13.36
N ASN A 23 -26.04 -5.92 -12.31
CA ASN A 23 -26.62 -5.18 -11.21
C ASN A 23 -25.56 -5.01 -10.13
N LEU A 24 -25.19 -3.77 -9.86
CA LEU A 24 -24.28 -3.36 -8.80
C LEU A 24 -25.10 -2.90 -7.60
N ALA A 25 -24.93 -3.57 -6.46
CA ALA A 25 -25.48 -3.13 -5.18
C ALA A 25 -24.33 -2.63 -4.30
N LEU A 26 -24.37 -1.35 -3.92
CA LEU A 26 -23.48 -0.75 -2.92
C LEU A 26 -24.23 -0.69 -1.60
N ILE A 27 -23.78 -1.44 -0.60
CA ILE A 27 -24.45 -1.49 0.72
C ILE A 27 -23.59 -0.77 1.75
N GLY A 28 -24.15 0.28 2.35
CA GLY A 28 -23.53 1.06 3.41
C GLY A 28 -23.89 0.59 4.83
N PRO A 29 -23.14 1.04 5.85
CA PRO A 29 -23.19 0.51 7.22
C PRO A 29 -24.50 0.77 8.01
N ARG A 30 -25.48 1.52 7.46
CA ARG A 30 -26.77 1.80 8.11
C ARG A 30 -27.99 1.29 7.32
N GLY A 31 -27.81 0.26 6.49
CA GLY A 31 -28.88 -0.28 5.64
C GLY A 31 -29.24 0.63 4.45
N GLY A 32 -28.53 1.75 4.28
CA GLY A 32 -28.59 2.54 3.06
C GLY A 32 -27.82 1.83 1.95
N GLY A 33 -28.49 1.52 0.85
CA GLY A 33 -27.87 0.92 -0.32
C GLY A 33 -28.24 1.65 -1.60
N ALA A 34 -27.34 1.63 -2.58
CA ALA A 34 -27.58 2.14 -3.91
C ALA A 34 -27.53 0.98 -4.91
N TYR A 35 -28.49 0.94 -5.82
CA TYR A 35 -28.61 -0.09 -6.86
C TYR A 35 -28.40 0.57 -8.21
N TYR A 36 -27.50 0.01 -9.01
CA TYR A 36 -27.21 0.48 -10.36
C TYR A 36 -27.28 -0.70 -11.32
N THR A 37 -27.97 -0.53 -12.43
CA THR A 37 -27.93 -1.47 -13.55
C THR A 37 -27.03 -0.88 -14.62
N MET A 38 -26.05 -1.66 -15.07
CA MET A 38 -25.09 -1.25 -16.11
C MET A 38 -25.00 -2.33 -17.18
N SER A 39 -24.71 -1.94 -18.42
CA SER A 39 -24.43 -2.90 -19.48
C SER A 39 -23.09 -3.60 -19.25
N TYR A 40 -22.90 -4.76 -19.87
CA TYR A 40 -21.63 -5.49 -19.85
C TYR A 40 -20.41 -4.60 -20.20
N LEU A 41 -20.52 -3.73 -21.21
CA LEU A 41 -19.43 -2.84 -21.61
C LEU A 41 -19.12 -1.79 -20.53
N GLN A 42 -20.15 -1.23 -19.89
CA GLN A 42 -19.98 -0.26 -18.79
C GLN A 42 -19.33 -0.91 -17.56
N ALA A 43 -19.72 -2.13 -17.22
CA ALA A 43 -19.14 -2.88 -16.12
C ALA A 43 -17.67 -3.23 -16.36
N ARG A 44 -17.32 -3.63 -17.59
CA ARG A 44 -15.93 -3.88 -17.98
C ARG A 44 -15.08 -2.62 -17.87
N ASN A 45 -15.58 -1.49 -18.36
CA ASN A 45 -14.89 -0.20 -18.26
C ASN A 45 -14.69 0.21 -16.78
N LEU A 46 -15.71 0.04 -15.94
CA LEU A 46 -15.60 0.30 -14.50
C LEU A 46 -14.52 -0.57 -13.84
N ARG A 47 -14.50 -1.87 -14.13
CA ARG A 47 -13.46 -2.78 -13.64
C ARG A 47 -12.07 -2.34 -14.08
N ASP A 48 -11.87 -2.09 -15.36
CA ASP A 48 -10.56 -1.71 -15.91
C ASP A 48 -10.06 -0.40 -15.27
N ASN A 49 -10.96 0.56 -15.05
CA ASN A 49 -10.62 1.82 -14.35
C ASN A 49 -10.29 1.60 -12.87
N LEU A 50 -11.02 0.72 -12.17
CA LEU A 50 -10.73 0.37 -10.78
C LEU A 50 -9.36 -0.30 -10.66
N ASP A 51 -9.05 -1.25 -11.55
CA ASP A 51 -7.75 -1.91 -11.58
C ASP A 51 -6.61 -0.90 -11.82
N GLN A 52 -6.80 0.05 -12.75
CA GLN A 52 -5.84 1.14 -12.95
C GLN A 52 -5.66 2.03 -11.72
N VAL A 53 -6.75 2.38 -11.04
CA VAL A 53 -6.70 3.19 -9.82
C VAL A 53 -5.96 2.43 -8.71
N LEU A 54 -6.25 1.15 -8.52
CA LEU A 54 -5.57 0.29 -7.55
C LEU A 54 -4.07 0.16 -7.85
N LEU A 55 -3.69 0.02 -9.12
CA LEU A 55 -2.30 0.02 -9.56
C LEU A 55 -1.60 1.35 -9.22
N LYS A 56 -2.24 2.49 -9.49
CA LYS A 56 -1.70 3.82 -9.12
C LYS A 56 -1.55 3.98 -7.60
N PHE A 57 -2.48 3.44 -6.81
CA PHE A 57 -2.36 3.45 -5.35
C PHE A 57 -1.22 2.54 -4.87
N ALA A 58 -1.01 1.38 -5.50
CA ALA A 58 0.10 0.50 -5.18
C ALA A 58 1.45 1.14 -5.51
N ASP A 59 1.59 1.74 -6.69
CA ASP A 59 2.78 2.51 -7.09
C ASP A 59 3.02 3.70 -6.15
N ALA A 60 1.97 4.48 -5.84
CA ALA A 60 2.07 5.58 -4.89
C ALA A 60 2.51 5.11 -3.49
N ARG A 61 2.04 3.94 -3.03
CA ARG A 61 2.48 3.34 -1.76
C ARG A 61 3.93 2.88 -1.80
N ALA A 62 4.37 2.28 -2.91
CA ALA A 62 5.77 1.88 -3.08
C ALA A 62 6.72 3.08 -3.05
N ARG A 63 6.25 4.25 -3.52
CA ARG A 63 7.00 5.51 -3.49
C ARG A 63 6.94 6.26 -2.16
N VAL A 64 6.24 5.75 -1.14
CA VAL A 64 6.30 6.33 0.20
C VAL A 64 7.66 5.96 0.81
N PRO A 65 8.48 6.94 1.19
CA PRO A 65 9.79 6.66 1.77
C PRO A 65 9.65 5.93 3.11
N VAL A 66 10.37 4.83 3.23
CA VAL A 66 10.56 4.09 4.47
C VAL A 66 11.97 4.40 4.99
N TYR A 67 12.13 4.57 6.29
CA TYR A 67 13.42 4.83 6.90
C TYR A 67 13.85 3.60 7.68
N VAL A 68 14.99 3.02 7.32
CA VAL A 68 15.50 1.78 7.89
C VAL A 68 16.76 2.10 8.68
N VAL A 69 16.81 1.70 9.94
CA VAL A 69 18.06 1.73 10.73
C VAL A 69 18.85 0.48 10.35
N VAL A 70 20.09 0.68 9.92
CA VAL A 70 20.96 -0.35 9.35
C VAL A 70 22.25 -0.41 10.15
N GLN A 71 22.66 -1.61 10.56
CA GLN A 71 23.99 -1.89 11.12
C GLN A 71 24.96 -2.30 10.02
N ASN A 72 26.26 -1.99 10.19
CA ASN A 72 27.30 -2.19 9.18
C ASN A 72 26.92 -1.56 7.83
N ALA A 73 26.33 -0.37 7.86
CA ALA A 73 25.83 0.29 6.66
C ALA A 73 26.96 0.55 5.66
N GLY A 74 26.83 0.01 4.43
CA GLY A 74 27.87 0.11 3.41
C GLY A 74 29.07 -0.83 3.59
N TYR A 75 29.02 -1.75 4.56
CA TYR A 75 30.07 -2.74 4.83
C TYR A 75 29.56 -4.19 4.68
N GLN A 76 30.50 -5.14 4.67
CA GLN A 76 30.15 -6.56 4.64
C GLN A 76 29.41 -6.94 5.93
N GLY A 77 28.24 -7.58 5.78
CA GLY A 77 27.38 -7.92 6.92
C GLY A 77 26.37 -6.85 7.27
N GLU A 78 26.02 -5.98 6.32
CA GLU A 78 24.90 -5.02 6.41
C GLU A 78 23.62 -5.73 6.87
N LYS A 79 22.94 -5.13 7.86
CA LYS A 79 21.72 -5.71 8.43
C LYS A 79 20.72 -4.63 8.83
N ASP A 80 19.50 -4.79 8.34
CA ASP A 80 18.34 -4.00 8.74
C ASP A 80 17.92 -4.40 10.16
N VAL A 81 17.87 -3.43 11.06
CA VAL A 81 17.52 -3.67 12.48
C VAL A 81 16.17 -3.09 12.87
N PHE A 82 15.73 -2.03 12.19
CA PHE A 82 14.44 -1.39 12.47
C PHE A 82 13.90 -0.64 11.25
N GLU A 83 12.59 -0.70 11.05
CA GLU A 83 11.88 0.01 9.98
C GLU A 83 10.93 1.06 10.59
N ALA A 84 11.02 2.30 10.10
CA ALA A 84 10.25 3.44 10.55
C ALA A 84 9.54 4.14 9.38
N LYS A 85 8.40 4.76 9.65
CA LYS A 85 7.65 5.51 8.63
C LYS A 85 8.16 6.93 8.44
N THR A 86 8.92 7.42 9.41
CA THR A 86 9.47 8.78 9.39
C THR A 86 10.91 8.77 9.84
N HIS A 87 11.70 9.72 9.32
CA HIS A 87 13.10 9.87 9.70
C HIS A 87 13.26 10.12 11.21
N SER A 88 12.41 10.96 11.79
CA SER A 88 12.45 11.28 13.22
C SER A 88 12.18 10.07 14.12
N GLU A 89 11.31 9.15 13.70
CA GLU A 89 11.06 7.89 14.40
C GLU A 89 12.28 6.97 14.34
N ALA A 90 12.94 6.87 13.18
CA ALA A 90 14.19 6.11 13.05
C ALA A 90 15.30 6.69 13.95
N ILE A 91 15.47 8.03 13.98
CA ILE A 91 16.43 8.70 14.88
C ILE A 91 16.10 8.41 16.35
N ALA A 92 14.83 8.55 16.74
CA ALA A 92 14.42 8.34 18.12
C ALA A 92 14.67 6.90 18.56
N TRP A 93 14.43 5.92 17.68
CA TRP A 93 14.73 4.53 17.94
C TRP A 93 16.24 4.30 18.03
N MET A 94 17.02 4.81 17.07
CA MET A 94 18.48 4.66 17.02
C MET A 94 19.15 5.20 18.30
N ASN A 95 18.81 6.43 18.69
CA ASN A 95 19.37 7.08 19.88
C ASN A 95 18.93 6.43 21.21
N LYS A 96 17.85 5.65 21.18
CA LYS A 96 17.39 4.86 22.34
C LYS A 96 18.08 3.50 22.41
N SER A 97 18.38 2.90 21.26
CA SER A 97 18.94 1.56 21.14
C SER A 97 20.46 1.53 21.23
N TYR A 98 21.14 2.58 20.78
CA TYR A 98 22.60 2.66 20.71
C TYR A 98 23.12 3.94 21.38
N SER A 99 24.27 3.83 22.04
CA SER A 99 25.10 4.96 22.41
C SER A 99 25.81 5.55 21.19
N SER A 100 26.32 6.78 21.30
CA SER A 100 27.10 7.41 20.22
C SER A 100 28.33 6.58 19.80
N THR A 101 28.99 5.93 20.76
CA THR A 101 30.16 5.07 20.47
C THR A 101 29.75 3.82 19.70
N GLU A 102 28.64 3.17 20.07
CA GLU A 102 28.13 1.99 19.35
C GLU A 102 27.67 2.34 17.93
N ILE A 103 27.13 3.54 17.73
CA ILE A 103 26.77 4.03 16.39
C ILE A 103 28.01 4.10 15.50
N ASP A 104 29.11 4.65 16.01
CA ASP A 104 30.36 4.76 15.25
C ASP A 104 31.02 3.39 15.01
N GLU A 105 31.10 2.54 16.03
CA GLU A 105 31.76 1.23 15.98
C GLU A 105 31.00 0.20 15.11
N LEU A 106 29.67 0.20 15.19
CA LEU A 106 28.82 -0.71 14.41
C LEU A 106 28.42 -0.12 13.06
N HIS A 107 28.93 1.07 12.72
CA HIS A 107 28.59 1.82 11.52
C HIS A 107 27.06 1.89 11.31
N VAL A 108 26.34 2.31 12.35
CA VAL A 108 24.88 2.41 12.30
C VAL A 108 24.50 3.64 11.51
N ALA A 109 23.69 3.46 10.46
CA ALA A 109 23.15 4.56 9.68
C ALA A 109 21.64 4.40 9.49
N ILE A 110 20.98 5.49 9.12
CA ILE A 110 19.59 5.45 8.68
C ILE A 110 19.61 5.50 7.16
N ALA A 111 19.05 4.48 6.54
CA ALA A 111 18.81 4.44 5.11
C ALA A 111 17.40 4.93 4.80
N ARG A 112 17.24 5.65 3.70
CA ARG A 112 15.93 5.91 3.08
C ARG A 112 15.72 4.91 1.96
N ASP A 113 14.65 4.14 2.05
CA ASP A 113 14.20 3.20 1.03
C ASP A 113 12.96 3.78 0.33
N ILE A 114 13.06 3.95 -0.99
CA ILE A 114 11.93 4.36 -1.83
C ILE A 114 11.81 3.34 -2.95
N ALA A 115 10.71 2.59 -2.97
CA ALA A 115 10.43 1.60 -4.00
C ALA A 115 11.59 0.58 -4.22
N GLY A 116 12.35 0.25 -3.16
CA GLY A 116 13.49 -0.67 -3.23
C GLY A 116 14.82 -0.01 -3.60
N GLU A 117 14.84 1.30 -3.87
CA GLU A 117 16.07 2.07 -4.01
C GLU A 117 16.49 2.62 -2.65
N ARG A 118 17.66 2.17 -2.19
CA ARG A 118 18.23 2.54 -0.89
C ARG A 118 19.24 3.66 -1.04
N SER A 119 19.07 4.73 -0.27
CA SER A 119 20.00 5.85 -0.14
C SER A 119 20.39 6.08 1.31
N TYR A 120 21.66 6.37 1.55
CA TYR A 120 22.18 6.81 2.85
C TYR A 120 22.40 8.33 2.92
N ASP A 121 22.26 9.02 1.78
CA ASP A 121 22.25 10.48 1.73
C ASP A 121 20.85 10.96 2.11
N LEU A 122 20.74 11.51 3.33
CA LEU A 122 19.50 11.98 3.97
C LEU A 122 19.41 13.50 3.99
#